data_AF-A0A7W1KZZ4-F1
#
_entry.id   AF-A0A7W1KZZ4-F1
#
_cell.length_a   1.000
_cell.length_b   1.000
_cell.length_c   1.000
_cell.angle_alpha   90.00
_cell.angle_beta   90.00
_cell.angle_gamma   90.00
#
_symmetry.space_group_name_H-M   'P 1'
#
loop_
_entity.id
_entity.type
_entity.pdbx_description
1 polymer ?
#
loop_
_entity_poly.entity_id
_entity_poly.type
_entity_poly.pdbx_seq_one_letter_code
_entity_poly.pdbx_strand_id
1 'polypeptide(L)'
;MACFFGLRESFIAEWQPRGGVELSLIDMLAQAFLQYQYWVKQSVLRTETRAREEHPEYSKWKANKKESGWLHGYWDIPYVHEQAAVEHAAQMADRWNRIYMRTLRNLRDLRRYSVPVTINNPQQVNIAADGGQQVNVSKD
;
A
#
# COMPACT_ATOMS: atom_id res chain seq x y z
N MET A 1 -10.90 10.28 -10.40
CA MET A 1 -10.56 9.47 -11.59
C MET A 1 -9.34 10.03 -12.33
N ALA A 2 -9.30 11.32 -12.72
CA ALA A 2 -8.16 11.89 -13.46
C ALA A 2 -6.79 11.76 -12.75
N CYS A 3 -6.71 12.02 -11.43
CA CYS A 3 -5.45 11.90 -10.67
C CYS A 3 -4.92 10.45 -10.59
N PHE A 4 -5.82 9.46 -10.61
CA PHE A 4 -5.42 8.05 -10.60
C PHE A 4 -4.76 7.65 -11.91
N PHE A 5 -5.36 8.01 -13.05
CA PHE A 5 -4.78 7.72 -14.35
C PHE A 5 -3.43 8.40 -14.56
N GLY A 6 -3.30 9.69 -14.18
CA GLY A 6 -2.02 10.39 -14.29
C GLY A 6 -0.90 9.75 -13.44
N LEU A 7 -1.21 9.38 -12.19
CA LEU A 7 -0.25 8.70 -11.34
C LEU A 7 0.12 7.31 -11.88
N ARG A 8 -0.89 6.53 -12.29
CA ARG A 8 -0.69 5.21 -12.89
C ARG A 8 0.18 5.29 -14.14
N GLU A 9 -0.08 6.25 -15.03
CA GLU A 9 0.72 6.46 -16.23
C GLU A 9 2.17 6.83 -15.91
N SER A 10 2.40 7.68 -14.89
CA SER A 10 3.77 7.98 -14.44
C SER A 10 4.50 6.73 -13.95
N PHE A 11 3.84 5.87 -13.17
CA PHE A 11 4.42 4.61 -12.70
C PHE A 11 4.66 3.62 -13.83
N ILE A 12 3.79 3.57 -14.83
CA ILE A 12 3.98 2.73 -16.02
C ILE A 12 5.18 3.23 -16.83
N ALA A 13 5.31 4.55 -17.01
CA ALA A 13 6.39 5.17 -17.77
C ALA A 13 7.76 4.91 -17.11
N GLU A 14 7.85 5.04 -15.79
CA GLU A 14 9.08 4.79 -15.04
C GLU A 14 9.42 3.30 -14.93
N TRP A 15 8.42 2.46 -14.62
CA TRP A 15 8.68 1.05 -14.36
C TRP A 15 8.84 0.24 -15.64
N GLN A 16 8.09 0.54 -16.71
CA GLN A 16 8.00 -0.25 -17.94
C GLN A 16 7.61 -1.72 -17.68
N PRO A 17 6.32 -1.98 -17.39
CA PRO A 17 5.87 -3.33 -17.05
C PRO A 17 5.94 -4.29 -18.25
N ARG A 18 6.46 -5.51 -18.03
CA ARG A 18 6.64 -6.52 -19.09
C ARG A 18 5.41 -7.41 -19.32
N GLY A 19 4.43 -7.36 -18.42
CA GLY A 19 3.24 -8.21 -18.50
C GLY A 19 2.11 -7.78 -17.58
N GLY A 20 0.99 -8.51 -17.65
CA GLY A 20 -0.25 -8.18 -16.93
C GLY A 20 -0.13 -8.22 -15.40
N VAL A 21 0.75 -9.06 -14.86
CA VAL A 21 0.99 -9.14 -13.40
C VAL A 21 1.71 -7.90 -12.88
N GLU A 22 2.69 -7.38 -13.63
CA GLU A 22 3.36 -6.13 -13.25
C GLU A 22 2.39 -4.95 -13.36
N LEU A 23 1.52 -4.94 -14.38
CA LEU A 23 0.47 -3.92 -14.53
C LEU A 23 -0.52 -3.91 -13.36
N SER A 24 -1.02 -5.08 -12.94
CA SER A 24 -1.95 -5.15 -11.81
C SER A 24 -1.32 -4.74 -10.47
N LEU A 25 -0.02 -5.03 -10.30
CA LEU A 25 0.73 -4.55 -9.15
C LEU A 25 0.96 -3.03 -9.19
N ILE A 26 1.20 -2.44 -10.36
CA ILE A 26 1.26 -0.97 -10.52
C ILE A 26 -0.10 -0.33 -10.22
N ASP A 27 -1.20 -0.94 -10.65
CA ASP A 27 -2.54 -0.45 -10.34
C ASP A 27 -2.80 -0.44 -8.83
N MET A 28 -2.43 -1.55 -8.16
CA MET A 28 -2.51 -1.65 -6.70
C MET A 28 -1.61 -0.64 -6.00
N LEU A 29 -0.42 -0.37 -6.56
CA LEU A 29 0.51 0.63 -6.06
C LEU A 29 -0.09 2.04 -6.10
N ALA A 30 -0.64 2.43 -7.26
CA ALA A 30 -1.28 3.73 -7.45
C ALA A 30 -2.50 3.91 -6.53
N GLN A 31 -3.32 2.88 -6.38
CA GLN A 31 -4.46 2.90 -5.44
C GLN A 31 -3.99 3.06 -3.99
N ALA A 32 -3.00 2.28 -3.55
CA ALA A 32 -2.49 2.34 -2.19
C ALA A 32 -1.88 3.70 -1.86
N PHE A 33 -1.14 4.31 -2.80
CA PHE A 33 -0.55 5.62 -2.62
C PHE A 33 -1.60 6.73 -2.49
N LEU A 34 -2.64 6.72 -3.35
CA LEU A 34 -3.72 7.70 -3.24
C LEU A 34 -4.50 7.54 -1.92
N GLN A 35 -4.74 6.31 -1.48
CA GLN A 35 -5.41 6.09 -0.20
C GLN A 35 -4.54 6.53 0.97
N TYR A 36 -3.24 6.27 0.91
CA TYR A 36 -2.29 6.80 1.90
C TYR A 36 -2.36 8.33 1.97
N GLN A 37 -2.24 9.03 0.84
CA GLN A 37 -2.34 10.49 0.80
C GLN A 37 -3.67 11.02 1.34
N TYR A 38 -4.78 10.36 0.99
CA TYR A 38 -6.10 10.71 1.49
C TYR A 38 -6.15 10.62 3.02
N TRP A 39 -5.69 9.51 3.60
CA TRP A 39 -5.73 9.30 5.05
C TRP A 39 -4.75 10.20 5.81
N VAL A 40 -3.59 10.50 5.24
CA VAL A 40 -2.67 11.52 5.78
C VAL A 40 -3.32 12.91 5.78
N LYS A 41 -3.98 13.28 4.68
CA LYS A 41 -4.74 14.54 4.63
C LYS A 41 -5.84 14.56 5.70
N GLN A 42 -6.56 13.45 5.88
CA GLN A 42 -7.60 13.34 6.90
C GLN A 42 -7.03 13.43 8.32
N SER A 43 -5.88 12.82 8.60
CA SER A 43 -5.27 12.92 9.93
C SER A 43 -4.85 14.35 10.25
N VAL A 44 -4.28 15.07 9.27
CA VAL A 44 -3.91 16.49 9.43
C VAL A 44 -5.16 17.33 9.66
N LEU A 45 -6.17 17.24 8.78
CA LEU A 45 -7.41 18.01 8.89
C LEU A 45 -8.15 17.79 10.22
N ARG A 46 -8.10 16.57 10.76
CA ARG A 46 -8.75 16.24 12.05
C ARG A 46 -7.93 16.65 13.27
N THR A 47 -6.63 16.90 13.09
CA THR A 47 -5.77 17.42 14.16
C THR A 47 -5.87 18.94 14.26
N GLU A 48 -6.30 19.62 13.19
CA GLU A 48 -6.57 21.06 13.24
C GLU A 48 -7.64 21.34 14.30
N THR A 49 -7.30 22.17 15.30
CA THR A 49 -8.19 22.59 16.40
C THR A 49 -9.28 23.56 15.94
N ARG A 50 -9.50 23.70 14.64
CA ARG A 50 -10.53 24.56 14.08
C ARG A 50 -11.89 23.97 14.42
N ALA A 51 -12.79 24.81 14.92
CA ALA A 51 -14.17 24.42 15.15
C ALA A 51 -14.73 23.83 13.85
N ARG A 52 -15.30 22.63 13.95
CA ARG A 52 -15.86 21.93 12.80
C ARG A 52 -17.04 22.74 12.25
N GLU A 53 -16.88 23.30 11.06
CA GLU A 53 -17.99 23.95 10.36
C GLU A 53 -18.95 22.86 9.86
N GLU A 54 -20.16 22.83 10.43
CA GLU A 54 -21.23 21.98 9.92
C GLU A 54 -21.84 22.64 8.67
N HIS A 55 -22.02 21.87 7.60
CA HIS A 55 -22.71 22.38 6.42
C HIS A 55 -24.16 22.80 6.78
N PRO A 56 -24.67 23.94 6.31
CA PRO A 56 -26.00 24.43 6.67
C PRO A 56 -27.12 23.43 6.40
N GLU A 57 -27.01 22.65 5.32
CA GLU A 57 -27.99 21.59 5.00
C GLU A 57 -27.96 20.43 5.97
N TYR A 58 -26.79 20.09 6.52
CA TYR A 58 -26.67 19.03 7.52
C TYR A 58 -27.30 19.45 8.86
N SER A 59 -27.15 20.72 9.22
CA SER A 59 -27.81 21.29 10.40
C SER A 59 -29.33 21.32 10.24
N LYS A 60 -29.84 21.68 9.05
CA LYS A 60 -31.27 21.59 8.70
C LYS A 60 -31.80 20.16 8.72
N TRP A 61 -31.04 19.20 8.19
CA TRP A 61 -31.38 17.78 8.24
C TRP A 61 -31.48 17.27 9.69
N LYS A 62 -30.54 17.64 10.56
CA LYS A 62 -30.59 17.34 12.01
C LYS A 62 -31.81 17.95 12.70
N ALA A 63 -32.22 19.16 12.30
CA ALA A 63 -33.40 19.82 12.87
C ALA A 63 -34.70 19.08 12.48
N ASN A 64 -34.86 18.77 11.19
CA ASN A 64 -35.99 17.99 10.68
C ASN A 64 -36.03 16.56 11.26
N LYS A 65 -34.88 15.98 11.61
CA LYS A 65 -34.77 14.67 12.27
C LYS A 65 -35.51 14.64 13.61
N LYS A 66 -35.46 15.72 14.40
CA LYS A 66 -36.13 15.82 15.71
C LYS A 66 -37.65 15.91 15.61
N GLU A 67 -38.17 16.51 14.54
CA GLU A 67 -39.63 16.67 14.35
C GLU A 67 -40.33 15.39 13.88
N SER A 68 -39.63 14.47 13.20
CA SER A 68 -40.27 13.34 12.53
C SER A 68 -40.79 12.21 13.45
N GLY A 69 -40.55 12.24 14.76
CA GLY A 69 -41.19 11.35 15.75
C GLY A 69 -40.82 9.86 15.72
N TRP A 70 -39.96 9.40 14.81
CA TRP A 70 -39.53 8.00 14.74
C TRP A 70 -38.39 7.70 15.73
N LEU A 71 -38.67 6.95 16.80
CA LEU A 71 -37.67 6.66 17.85
C LEU A 71 -36.63 5.60 17.48
N HIS A 72 -36.92 4.65 16.57
CA HIS A 72 -35.98 3.57 16.24
C HIS A 72 -36.18 3.09 14.80
N GLY A 73 -35.17 3.27 13.93
CA GLY A 73 -35.20 2.70 12.56
C GLY A 73 -34.33 3.37 11.51
N TYR A 74 -33.82 4.59 11.74
CA TYR A 74 -32.95 5.25 10.76
C TYR A 74 -31.48 4.90 11.01
N TRP A 75 -30.74 4.63 9.91
CA TRP A 75 -29.27 4.49 9.93
C TRP A 75 -28.66 5.84 10.29
N ASP A 76 -28.37 6.04 11.57
CA ASP A 76 -27.61 7.22 11.99
C ASP A 76 -26.17 7.05 11.53
N ILE A 77 -25.57 8.10 10.98
CA ILE A 77 -24.16 8.04 10.60
C ILE A 77 -23.38 7.86 11.91
N PRO A 78 -22.67 6.74 12.11
CA PRO A 78 -22.01 6.46 13.37
C PRO A 78 -21.02 7.59 13.69
N TYR A 79 -21.22 8.20 14.86
CA TYR A 79 -20.35 9.27 15.34
C TYR A 79 -19.12 8.65 16.00
N VAL A 80 -17.94 9.00 15.50
CA VAL A 80 -16.67 8.71 16.15
C VAL A 80 -16.21 9.99 16.82
N HIS A 81 -15.90 9.91 18.12
CA HIS A 81 -15.34 11.03 18.86
C HIS A 81 -14.07 11.55 18.16
N GLU A 82 -13.85 12.86 18.13
CA GLU A 82 -12.74 13.51 17.41
C GLU A 82 -11.38 12.82 17.62
N GLN A 83 -11.03 12.47 18.87
CA GLN A 83 -9.79 11.74 19.15
C GLN A 83 -9.74 10.36 18.49
N ALA A 84 -10.81 9.56 18.61
CA ALA A 84 -10.90 8.26 17.94
C ALA A 84 -10.92 8.40 16.40
N ALA A 85 -11.42 9.52 15.87
CA ALA A 85 -11.40 9.81 14.45
C ALA A 85 -10.00 10.17 13.93
N VAL A 86 -9.18 10.86 14.75
CA VAL A 86 -7.76 11.12 14.47
C VAL A 86 -6.96 9.81 14.50
N GLU A 87 -7.12 9.02 15.57
CA GLU A 87 -6.43 7.73 15.72
C GLU A 87 -6.77 6.78 14.58
N HIS A 88 -8.04 6.67 14.21
CA HIS A 88 -8.46 5.85 13.07
C HIS A 88 -7.85 6.33 11.75
N ALA A 89 -7.77 7.65 11.52
CA ALA A 89 -7.14 8.18 10.32
C ALA A 89 -5.65 7.83 10.25
N ALA A 90 -4.94 7.94 11.37
CA ALA A 90 -3.53 7.56 11.47
C ALA A 90 -3.30 6.06 11.24
N GLN A 91 -4.14 5.20 11.84
CA GLN A 91 -4.10 3.75 11.62
C GLN A 91 -4.33 3.38 10.15
N MET A 92 -5.27 4.04 9.49
CA MET A 92 -5.54 3.83 8.07
C MET A 92 -4.37 4.28 7.20
N ALA A 93 -3.76 5.43 7.51
CA ALA A 93 -2.56 5.89 6.82
C ALA A 93 -1.41 4.87 6.93
N ASP A 94 -1.12 4.37 8.13
CA ASP A 94 -0.08 3.34 8.32
C ASP A 94 -0.41 2.04 7.57
N ARG A 95 -1.67 1.59 7.63
CA ARG A 95 -2.12 0.41 6.88
C ARG A 95 -1.86 0.54 5.38
N TRP A 96 -2.25 1.66 4.78
CA TRP A 96 -2.07 1.87 3.34
C TRP A 96 -0.60 2.06 2.97
N ASN A 97 0.21 2.67 3.84
CA ASN A 97 1.65 2.76 3.65
C ASN A 97 2.30 1.36 3.62
N ARG A 98 1.92 0.46 4.53
CA ARG A 98 2.40 -0.93 4.55
C ARG A 98 2.01 -1.69 3.28
N ILE A 99 0.78 -1.51 2.80
CA ILE A 99 0.32 -2.12 1.54
C ILE A 99 1.16 -1.59 0.36
N TYR A 100 1.39 -0.28 0.31
CA TYR A 100 2.24 0.36 -0.70
C TYR A 100 3.66 -0.24 -0.69
N MET A 101 4.32 -0.28 0.46
CA MET A 101 5.68 -0.83 0.60
C MET A 101 5.76 -2.32 0.28
N ARG A 102 4.75 -3.12 0.67
CA ARG A 102 4.67 -4.53 0.31
C ARG A 102 4.52 -4.72 -1.20
N THR A 103 3.73 -3.87 -1.85
CA THR A 103 3.50 -3.93 -3.30
C THR A 103 4.77 -3.58 -4.07
N LEU A 104 5.51 -2.55 -3.66
CA LEU A 104 6.83 -2.23 -4.22
C LEU A 104 7.81 -3.39 -4.09
N ARG A 105 7.85 -4.03 -2.91
CA ARG A 105 8.72 -5.18 -2.68
C ARG A 105 8.36 -6.33 -3.61
N ASN A 106 7.08 -6.65 -3.74
CA ASN A 106 6.61 -7.70 -4.64
C ASN A 106 6.98 -7.41 -6.10
N LEU A 107 6.85 -6.16 -6.57
CA LEU A 107 7.29 -5.75 -7.90
C LEU A 107 8.79 -5.98 -8.11
N ARG A 108 9.61 -5.57 -7.14
CA ARG A 108 11.06 -5.76 -7.20
C ARG A 108 11.45 -7.24 -7.19
N ASP A 109 10.81 -8.02 -6.32
CA ASP A 109 11.09 -9.45 -6.18
C ASP A 109 10.67 -10.20 -7.44
N LEU A 110 9.55 -9.83 -8.07
CA LEU A 110 9.15 -10.38 -9.35
C LEU A 110 10.22 -10.14 -10.42
N ARG A 111 10.79 -8.93 -10.52
CA ARG A 111 11.90 -8.67 -11.45
C ARG A 111 13.17 -9.46 -11.13
N ARG A 112 13.45 -9.68 -9.85
CA ARG A 112 14.66 -10.38 -9.41
C ARG A 112 14.58 -11.88 -9.69
N TYR A 113 13.41 -12.50 -9.48
CA TYR A 113 13.26 -13.95 -9.51
C TYR A 113 12.56 -14.48 -10.77
N SER A 114 11.90 -13.63 -11.56
CA SER A 114 11.26 -14.05 -12.83
C SER A 114 12.21 -14.08 -14.03
N VAL A 115 13.42 -13.53 -13.91
CA VAL A 115 14.44 -13.68 -14.96
C VAL A 115 15.04 -15.08 -14.81
N PRO A 116 14.79 -16.01 -15.76
CA PRO A 116 15.47 -17.29 -15.72
C PRO A 116 16.96 -17.01 -15.91
N VAL A 117 17.77 -17.34 -14.90
CA VAL A 117 19.22 -17.48 -15.08
C VAL A 117 19.42 -18.74 -15.92
N THR A 118 19.21 -18.63 -17.23
CA THR A 118 19.64 -19.65 -18.18
C THR A 118 21.16 -19.62 -18.22
N ILE A 119 21.79 -20.58 -17.53
CA ILE A 119 23.21 -20.86 -17.69
C ILE A 119 23.39 -21.31 -19.15
N ASN A 120 23.85 -20.40 -20.01
CA ASN A 120 23.99 -20.63 -21.45
C ASN A 120 25.24 -21.46 -21.80
N ASN A 121 25.82 -22.16 -20.82
CA ASN A 121 26.90 -23.13 -20.99
C ASN A 121 26.98 -24.06 -19.76
N PRO A 122 26.37 -25.26 -19.79
CA PRO A 122 26.51 -26.25 -18.72
C PRO A 122 27.86 -26.98 -18.72
N GLN A 123 28.78 -26.67 -19.65
CA GLN A 123 30.11 -27.28 -19.70
C GLN A 123 31.17 -26.42 -19.02
N GLN A 124 31.81 -27.03 -18.02
CA GLN A 124 32.95 -26.59 -17.21
C GLN A 124 32.64 -25.71 -16.01
N VAL A 125 32.13 -26.36 -14.97
CA VAL A 125 32.48 -26.00 -13.58
C VAL A 125 33.60 -26.95 -13.16
N ASN A 126 34.85 -26.47 -13.15
CA ASN A 126 35.96 -27.18 -12.52
C ASN A 126 35.77 -27.08 -10.99
N ILE A 127 35.11 -28.09 -10.41
CA ILE A 127 35.28 -28.41 -8.99
C ILE A 127 36.56 -29.25 -8.90
N ALA A 128 37.70 -28.59 -9.02
CA ALA A 128 38.97 -29.17 -8.64
C ALA A 128 39.56 -28.28 -7.55
N ALA A 129 39.54 -28.81 -6.33
CA ALA A 129 40.43 -28.48 -5.21
C ALA A 129 40.64 -26.99 -4.88
N ASP A 130 40.11 -26.52 -3.74
CA ASP A 130 40.97 -26.44 -2.56
C ASP A 130 40.16 -26.14 -1.28
N GLY A 131 40.49 -26.84 -0.20
CA GLY A 131 39.71 -26.93 1.03
C GLY A 131 39.55 -28.37 1.53
N GLY A 132 39.91 -29.35 0.69
CA GLY A 132 40.13 -30.74 1.07
C GLY A 132 41.60 -30.97 1.41
N GLN A 133 41.97 -30.67 2.66
CA GLN A 133 43.29 -30.91 3.23
C GLN A 133 43.76 -32.36 2.95
N GLN A 134 44.76 -32.52 2.08
CA GLN A 134 45.41 -33.81 1.84
C GLN A 134 46.39 -34.11 2.97
N VAL A 135 46.10 -35.14 3.76
CA VAL A 135 46.99 -35.69 4.79
C VAL A 135 47.67 -36.93 4.22
N ASN A 136 48.96 -36.83 3.91
CA ASN A 136 49.79 -37.99 3.56
C ASN A 136 50.18 -38.73 4.85
N VAL A 137 49.78 -39.99 4.98
CA VAL A 137 50.28 -40.91 6.03
C VAL A 137 51.19 -41.93 5.35
N SER A 138 52.51 -41.73 5.44
CA SER A 138 53.47 -42.78 5.18
C SER A 138 53.56 -43.69 6.40
N LYS A 139 53.44 -45.00 6.18
CA LYS A 139 53.73 -46.04 7.18
C LYS A 139 55.23 -46.34 7.15
N ASP A 140 55.85 -46.37 8.33
CA ASP A 140 57.01 -47.21 8.62
C ASP A 140 56.55 -48.48 9.34
#